data_AF-R7UVC1-F1
#
_entry.id   AF-R7UVC1-F1
#
_cell.length_a   1.000
_cell.length_b   1.000
_cell.length_c   1.000
_cell.angle_alpha   90.00
_cell.angle_beta   90.00
_cell.angle_gamma   90.00
#
_symmetry.space_group_name_H-M   'P 1'
#
loop_
_entity.id
_entity.type
_entity.pdbx_description
1 polymer ?
#
loop_
_entity_poly.entity_id
_entity_poly.type
_entity_poly.pdbx_seq_one_letter_code
_entity_poly.pdbx_strand_id
1 'polypeptide(L)'
;MADRLTQLQDAVNQMADHFCNAVGIMQQMAPPGQFAGFEKSVSKQAQVTSDEHAALFAQLIARTAKDIDVLIDSLPSEESTPELQMASLLQLEQDNQEAAQELQHAVDHGTLVLQSTQSAMHSIAQAQLDSQALETQDAFASVGPLPEEEMDGQSQYSDVTNDGCL
;
A
#
# COMPACT_ATOMS: atom_id res chain seq x y z
N MET A 1 9.80 4.93 8.03
CA MET A 1 10.36 5.63 6.86
C MET A 1 11.20 6.77 7.44
N ALA A 2 12.50 6.56 7.56
CA ALA A 2 13.39 7.55 8.19
C ALA A 2 13.78 8.59 7.14
N ASP A 3 13.70 9.87 7.51
CA ASP A 3 14.23 10.96 6.68
C ASP A 3 15.74 10.79 6.46
N ARG A 4 16.29 11.39 5.38
CA ARG A 4 17.72 11.28 5.07
C ARG A 4 18.60 11.80 6.20
N LEU A 5 18.16 12.83 6.92
CA LEU A 5 18.88 13.35 8.08
C LEU A 5 18.87 12.36 9.26
N THR A 6 17.77 11.64 9.46
CA THR A 6 17.70 10.58 10.49
C THR A 6 18.60 9.41 10.12
N GLN A 7 18.60 8.99 8.84
CA GLN A 7 19.49 7.93 8.36
C GLN A 7 20.97 8.29 8.54
N LEU A 8 21.34 9.55 8.29
CA LEU A 8 22.70 10.05 8.50
C LEU A 8 23.10 9.98 9.97
N GLN A 9 22.22 10.39 10.88
CA GLN A 9 22.45 10.28 12.33
C GLN A 9 22.64 8.82 12.77
N ASP A 10 21.82 7.91 12.26
CA ASP A 10 21.95 6.48 12.57
C ASP A 10 23.26 5.88 12.03
N ALA A 11 23.71 6.31 10.86
CA ALA A 11 24.98 5.86 10.28
C ALA A 11 26.20 6.38 11.06
N VAL A 12 26.15 7.64 11.52
CA VAL A 12 27.19 8.22 12.39
C VAL A 12 27.24 7.51 13.74
N ASN A 13 26.10 7.21 14.35
CA ASN A 13 26.05 6.44 15.59
C ASN A 13 26.62 5.04 15.41
N GLN A 14 26.26 4.34 14.32
CA GLN A 14 26.84 3.03 13.99
C GLN A 14 28.35 3.09 13.77
N MET A 15 28.87 4.16 13.14
CA MET A 15 30.31 4.36 13.01
C MET A 15 31.00 4.52 14.37
N ALA A 16 30.41 5.27 15.29
CA ALA A 16 30.93 5.42 16.64
C ALA A 16 30.96 4.07 17.38
N ASP A 17 29.91 3.25 17.24
CA ASP A 17 29.87 1.90 17.79
C ASP A 17 30.96 1.01 17.20
N HIS A 18 31.20 1.06 15.88
CA HIS A 18 32.29 0.32 15.25
C HIS A 18 33.65 0.71 15.79
N PHE A 19 33.92 2.01 15.96
CA PHE A 19 35.17 2.47 16.57
C PHE A 19 35.33 2.00 18.02
N CYS A 20 34.29 2.16 18.84
CA CYS A 20 34.33 1.76 20.25
C CYS A 20 34.57 0.25 20.41
N ASN A 21 33.82 -0.55 19.67
CA ASN A 21 33.94 -2.01 19.68
C ASN A 21 35.29 -2.47 19.14
N ALA A 22 35.78 -1.87 18.06
CA ALA A 22 37.10 -2.18 17.49
C ALA A 22 38.20 -1.93 18.51
N VAL A 23 38.20 -0.77 19.16
CA VAL A 23 39.19 -0.39 20.17
C VAL A 23 39.13 -1.33 21.38
N GLY A 24 37.92 -1.69 21.86
CA GLY A 24 37.74 -2.63 22.96
C GLY A 24 38.31 -4.02 22.67
N ILE A 25 37.97 -4.58 21.50
CA ILE A 25 38.44 -5.92 21.10
C ILE A 25 39.95 -5.92 20.84
N MET A 26 40.49 -4.90 20.16
CA MET A 26 41.93 -4.81 19.91
C MET A 26 42.73 -4.72 21.22
N GLN A 27 42.25 -3.98 22.22
CA GLN A 27 42.91 -3.93 23.53
C GLN A 27 42.84 -5.24 24.30
N GLN A 28 41.71 -5.95 24.24
CA GLN A 28 41.54 -7.24 24.89
C GLN A 28 42.48 -8.31 24.31
N MET A 29 42.71 -8.24 22.99
CA MET A 29 43.52 -9.21 22.26
C MET A 29 44.99 -8.79 22.12
N ALA A 30 45.35 -7.58 22.56
CA ALA A 30 46.70 -7.06 22.45
C ALA A 30 47.68 -7.89 23.29
N PRO A 31 48.81 -8.35 22.71
CA PRO A 31 49.83 -9.03 23.48
C PRO A 31 50.46 -8.06 24.50
N PRO A 32 50.91 -8.54 25.67
CA PRO A 32 51.63 -7.71 26.61
C PRO A 32 52.89 -7.15 25.96
N GLY A 33 53.12 -5.84 26.14
CA GLY A 33 54.32 -5.18 25.61
C GLY A 33 55.59 -5.87 26.13
N GLN A 34 56.45 -6.30 25.22
CA GLN A 34 57.73 -6.90 25.57
C GLN A 34 58.76 -5.78 25.77
N PHE A 35 59.32 -5.70 26.97
CA PHE A 35 60.45 -4.81 27.26
C PHE A 35 61.76 -5.59 27.13
N ALA A 36 62.80 -4.93 26.62
CA ALA A 36 64.13 -5.54 26.48
C ALA A 36 64.62 -6.03 27.86
N GLY A 37 64.85 -7.35 27.99
CA GLY A 37 65.30 -8.01 29.22
C GLY A 37 64.26 -8.85 29.97
N PHE A 38 63.00 -8.91 29.52
CA PHE A 38 61.94 -9.71 30.15
C PHE A 38 61.35 -10.76 29.18
N GLU A 39 62.18 -11.65 28.64
CA GLU A 39 61.69 -12.78 27.84
C GLU A 39 61.27 -13.95 28.76
N LYS A 40 60.08 -13.83 29.36
CA LYS A 40 59.34 -15.03 29.80
C LYS A 40 58.37 -15.39 28.70
N SER A 41 58.57 -16.58 28.13
CA SER A 41 57.76 -17.24 27.10
C SER A 41 56.26 -17.05 27.32
N VAL A 42 55.67 -16.07 26.62
CA VAL A 42 54.21 -15.96 26.47
C VAL A 42 53.84 -16.67 25.16
N SER A 43 52.92 -17.62 25.27
CA SER A 43 52.42 -18.48 24.22
C SER A 43 51.90 -17.68 23.01
N LYS A 44 52.37 -18.05 21.81
CA LYS A 44 52.09 -17.42 20.50
C LYS A 44 50.63 -17.53 20.00
N GLN A 45 49.64 -17.76 20.87
CA GLN A 45 48.27 -18.08 20.46
C GLN A 45 47.38 -16.85 20.18
N ALA A 46 47.74 -15.64 20.63
CA ALA A 46 46.89 -14.45 20.50
C ALA A 46 47.06 -13.64 19.19
N GLN A 47 48.11 -13.91 18.40
CA GLN A 47 48.48 -13.00 17.30
C GLN A 47 47.63 -13.20 16.03
N VAL A 48 47.13 -14.41 15.77
CA VAL A 48 46.39 -14.72 14.52
C VAL A 48 44.96 -14.17 14.52
N THR A 49 44.31 -14.04 15.68
CA THR A 49 42.93 -13.54 15.80
C THR A 49 42.83 -12.01 15.80
N SER A 50 43.89 -11.31 16.23
CA SER A 50 43.96 -9.84 16.24
C SER A 50 43.82 -9.25 14.83
N ASP A 51 44.52 -9.84 13.85
CA ASP A 51 44.55 -9.32 12.48
C ASP A 51 43.23 -9.52 11.73
N GLU A 52 42.51 -10.61 11.99
CA GLU A 52 41.18 -10.87 11.40
C GLU A 52 40.13 -9.89 11.94
N HIS A 53 40.12 -9.64 13.25
CA HIS A 53 39.22 -8.65 13.85
C HIS A 53 39.54 -7.22 13.38
N ALA A 54 40.83 -6.87 13.29
CA ALA A 54 41.25 -5.58 12.76
C ALA A 54 40.79 -5.37 11.31
N ALA A 55 40.96 -6.39 10.45
CA ALA A 55 40.49 -6.34 9.07
C ALA A 55 38.96 -6.22 8.96
N LEU A 56 38.21 -6.96 9.79
CA LEU A 56 36.75 -6.89 9.84
C LEU A 56 36.27 -5.49 10.24
N PHE A 57 36.80 -4.92 11.33
CA PHE A 57 36.41 -3.58 11.78
C PHE A 57 36.83 -2.51 10.77
N ALA A 58 38.00 -2.64 10.12
CA ALA A 58 38.41 -1.74 9.06
C ALA A 58 37.43 -1.78 7.88
N GLN A 59 36.94 -2.96 7.50
CA GLN A 59 35.93 -3.11 6.44
C GLN A 59 34.59 -2.49 6.85
N LEU A 60 34.13 -2.71 8.08
CA LEU A 60 32.89 -2.12 8.59
C LEU A 60 32.98 -0.59 8.62
N ILE A 61 34.04 -0.04 9.20
CA ILE A 61 34.26 1.42 9.27
C ILE A 61 34.34 2.03 7.86
N ALA A 62 35.10 1.43 6.95
CA ALA A 62 35.24 1.94 5.57
C ALA A 62 33.91 1.91 4.80
N ARG A 63 33.10 0.86 4.97
CA ARG A 63 31.78 0.77 4.36
C ARG A 63 30.84 1.83 4.96
N THR A 64 30.73 1.92 6.28
CA THR A 64 29.86 2.91 6.94
C THR A 64 30.27 4.34 6.59
N ALA A 65 31.58 4.61 6.46
CA ALA A 65 32.07 5.90 5.98
C ALA A 65 31.59 6.20 4.56
N LYS A 66 31.64 5.20 3.67
CA LYS A 66 31.14 5.39 2.30
C LYS A 66 29.62 5.58 2.26
N ASP A 67 28.89 4.87 3.11
CA ASP A 67 27.44 5.05 3.24
C ASP A 67 27.10 6.45 3.75
N ILE A 68 27.89 7.00 4.69
CA ILE A 68 27.76 8.40 5.14
C ILE A 68 28.00 9.38 3.99
N ASP A 69 29.04 9.20 3.17
CA ASP A 69 29.30 10.07 2.01
C ASP A 69 28.09 10.07 1.05
N VAL A 70 27.57 8.87 0.73
CA VAL A 70 26.40 8.74 -0.16
C VAL A 70 25.16 9.41 0.45
N LEU A 71 24.98 9.31 1.76
CA LEU A 71 23.88 9.97 2.44
C LEU A 71 24.01 11.49 2.37
N ILE A 72 25.21 12.03 2.57
CA ILE A 72 25.50 13.47 2.44
C ILE A 72 25.22 13.95 1.00
N ASP A 73 25.72 13.23 0.00
CA ASP A 73 25.50 13.56 -1.42
C ASP A 73 24.01 13.46 -1.82
N SER A 74 23.22 12.69 -1.07
CA SER A 74 21.77 12.53 -1.29
C SER A 74 20.91 13.55 -0.55
N LEU A 75 21.51 14.43 0.26
CA LEU A 75 20.77 15.49 0.95
C LEU A 75 20.22 16.49 -0.08
N PRO A 76 19.00 17.00 0.12
CA PRO A 76 18.46 18.05 -0.73
C PRO A 76 19.36 19.29 -0.68
N SER A 77 19.56 19.92 -1.84
CA SER A 77 20.54 21.00 -2.03
C SER A 77 20.32 22.18 -1.07
N GLU A 78 21.40 22.58 -0.39
CA GLU A 78 21.44 23.68 0.59
C GLU A 78 21.24 25.08 -0.04
N GLU A 79 21.33 25.22 -1.37
CA GLU A 79 21.10 26.48 -2.11
C GLU A 79 19.63 26.90 -2.20
N SER A 80 18.72 26.12 -1.63
CA SER A 80 17.31 26.47 -1.57
C SER A 80 17.12 27.52 -0.48
N THR A 81 17.33 28.80 -0.79
CA THR A 81 17.00 29.89 0.14
C THR A 81 15.53 29.74 0.57
N PRO A 82 15.16 30.09 1.82
CA PRO A 82 13.79 29.92 2.29
C PRO A 82 12.77 30.62 1.38
N GLU A 83 13.16 31.69 0.71
CA GLU A 83 12.35 32.40 -0.27
C GLU A 83 12.10 31.58 -1.54
N LEU A 84 13.11 30.88 -2.07
CA LEU A 84 12.94 30.00 -3.24
C LEU A 84 12.10 28.77 -2.88
N GLN A 85 12.26 28.22 -1.68
CA GLN A 85 11.42 27.13 -1.20
C GLN A 85 9.96 27.57 -1.07
N MET A 86 9.72 28.76 -0.51
CA MET A 86 8.38 29.32 -0.39
C MET A 86 7.74 29.58 -1.75
N ALA A 87 8.48 30.13 -2.71
CA ALA A 87 8.00 30.32 -4.07
C ALA A 87 7.65 28.98 -4.74
N SER A 88 8.49 27.96 -4.57
CA SER A 88 8.22 26.62 -5.09
C SER A 88 7.00 25.97 -4.43
N LEU A 89 6.78 26.19 -3.14
CA LEU A 89 5.58 25.70 -2.44
C LEU A 89 4.31 26.36 -2.95
N LEU A 90 4.31 27.70 -3.13
CA LEU A 90 3.15 28.40 -3.69
C LEU A 90 2.81 27.92 -5.10
N GLN A 91 3.83 27.67 -5.93
CA GLN A 91 3.63 27.10 -7.26
C GLN A 91 3.04 25.68 -7.19
N LEU A 92 3.58 24.82 -6.31
CA LEU A 92 3.05 23.47 -6.10
C LEU A 92 1.61 23.48 -5.59
N GLU A 93 1.25 24.41 -4.70
CA GLU A 93 -0.13 24.58 -4.23
C GLU A 93 -1.06 24.99 -5.38
N GLN A 94 -0.63 25.92 -6.23
CA GLN A 94 -1.39 26.32 -7.41
C GLN A 94 -1.58 25.13 -8.38
N ASP A 95 -0.51 24.43 -8.74
CA ASP A 95 -0.56 23.29 -9.65
C ASP A 95 -1.46 22.18 -9.08
N ASN A 96 -1.41 21.95 -7.76
CA ASN A 96 -2.27 20.98 -7.09
C ASN A 96 -3.75 21.39 -7.16
N GLN A 97 -4.04 22.69 -6.99
CA GLN A 97 -5.41 23.21 -7.06
C GLN A 97 -5.97 23.12 -8.48
N GLU A 98 -5.18 23.43 -9.50
CA GLU A 98 -5.57 23.27 -10.90
C GLU A 98 -5.82 21.80 -11.25
N ALA A 99 -4.92 20.90 -10.87
CA ALA A 99 -5.11 19.45 -11.06
C ALA A 99 -6.36 18.91 -10.33
N ALA A 100 -6.66 19.43 -9.14
CA ALA A 100 -7.86 19.04 -8.39
C ALA A 100 -9.15 19.51 -9.08
N GLN A 101 -9.15 20.71 -9.69
CA GLN A 101 -10.29 21.21 -10.46
C GLN A 101 -10.51 20.38 -11.72
N GLU A 102 -9.43 20.05 -12.44
CA GLU A 102 -9.51 19.19 -13.62
C GLU A 102 -10.05 17.80 -13.27
N LEU A 103 -9.58 17.23 -12.15
CA LEU A 103 -10.11 15.98 -11.62
C LEU A 103 -11.60 16.08 -11.29
N GLN A 104 -12.04 17.16 -10.65
CA GLN A 104 -13.45 17.36 -10.31
C GLN A 104 -14.32 17.41 -11.57
N HIS A 105 -13.89 18.15 -12.60
CA HIS A 105 -14.62 18.22 -13.86
C HIS A 105 -14.70 16.86 -14.56
N ALA A 106 -13.62 16.08 -14.53
CA ALA A 106 -13.61 14.73 -15.07
C ALA A 106 -14.58 13.79 -14.32
N VAL A 107 -14.64 13.89 -12.98
CA VAL A 107 -15.56 13.12 -12.13
C VAL A 107 -17.02 13.52 -12.39
N ASP A 108 -17.30 14.81 -12.48
CA ASP A 108 -18.66 15.33 -12.74
C ASP A 108 -19.16 14.86 -14.11
N HIS A 109 -18.32 14.98 -15.14
CA HIS A 109 -18.63 14.49 -16.47
C HIS A 109 -18.84 12.97 -16.47
N GLY A 110 -17.96 12.21 -15.81
CA GLY A 110 -18.10 10.77 -15.66
C GLY A 110 -19.41 10.37 -14.98
N THR A 111 -19.81 11.10 -13.94
CA THR A 111 -21.06 10.87 -13.20
C THR A 111 -22.28 11.13 -14.08
N LEU A 112 -22.27 12.21 -14.86
CA LEU A 112 -23.37 12.54 -15.77
C LEU A 112 -23.57 11.47 -16.85
N VAL A 113 -22.47 11.01 -17.46
CA VAL A 113 -22.50 9.94 -18.45
C VAL A 113 -23.03 8.64 -17.83
N LEU A 114 -22.61 8.32 -16.60
CA LEU A 114 -23.07 7.13 -15.89
C LEU A 114 -24.57 7.20 -15.57
N GLN A 115 -25.07 8.35 -15.11
CA GLN A 115 -26.50 8.56 -14.88
C GLN A 115 -27.32 8.44 -16.17
N SER A 116 -26.84 9.02 -17.28
CA SER A 116 -27.50 8.92 -18.58
C SER A 116 -27.60 7.46 -19.05
N THR A 117 -26.51 6.70 -18.91
CA THR A 117 -26.47 5.28 -19.26
C THR A 117 -27.42 4.47 -18.37
N GLN A 118 -27.44 4.73 -17.07
CA GLN A 118 -28.35 4.07 -16.13
C GLN A 118 -29.82 4.37 -16.44
N SER A 119 -30.14 5.63 -16.78
CA SER A 119 -31.50 6.03 -17.18
C SER A 119 -31.93 5.32 -18.46
N ALA A 120 -31.05 5.27 -19.48
CA ALA A 120 -31.34 4.55 -20.72
C ALA A 120 -31.58 3.05 -20.47
N MET A 121 -30.74 2.40 -19.64
CA MET A 121 -30.96 1.01 -19.24
C MET A 121 -32.29 0.81 -18.52
N HIS A 122 -32.67 1.73 -17.63
CA HIS A 122 -33.95 1.68 -16.93
C HIS A 122 -35.14 1.82 -17.88
N SER A 123 -35.08 2.74 -18.84
CA SER A 123 -36.13 2.90 -19.86
C SER A 123 -36.25 1.69 -20.76
N ILE A 124 -35.14 1.06 -21.16
CA ILE A 124 -35.16 -0.18 -21.95
C ILE A 124 -35.82 -1.30 -21.15
N ALA A 125 -35.43 -1.48 -19.88
CA ALA A 125 -36.02 -2.48 -19.02
C ALA A 125 -37.53 -2.27 -18.83
N GLN A 126 -37.97 -1.03 -18.61
CA GLN A 126 -39.39 -0.70 -18.47
C GLN A 126 -40.17 -0.99 -19.76
N ALA A 127 -39.65 -0.57 -20.93
CA ALA A 127 -40.29 -0.83 -22.21
C ALA A 127 -40.43 -2.33 -22.50
N GLN A 128 -39.46 -3.15 -22.09
CA GLN A 128 -39.55 -4.60 -22.21
C GLN A 128 -40.60 -5.22 -21.29
N LEU A 129 -40.75 -4.71 -20.06
CA LEU A 129 -41.81 -5.14 -19.13
C LEU A 129 -43.20 -4.75 -19.64
N ASP A 130 -43.36 -3.52 -20.13
CA ASP A 130 -44.62 -3.02 -20.66
C ASP A 130 -45.04 -3.80 -21.91
N SER A 131 -44.09 -4.10 -22.81
CA SER A 131 -44.34 -4.92 -24.00
C SER A 131 -44.83 -6.32 -23.62
N GLN A 132 -44.18 -6.97 -22.64
CA GLN A 132 -44.62 -8.29 -22.13
C GLN A 132 -45.99 -8.24 -21.47
N ALA A 133 -46.32 -7.16 -20.74
CA ALA A 133 -47.61 -6.98 -20.09
C ALA A 133 -48.75 -6.78 -21.11
N LEU A 134 -48.48 -6.07 -22.22
CA LEU A 134 -49.40 -5.92 -23.34
C LEU A 134 -49.61 -7.24 -24.09
N GLU A 135 -48.53 -8.00 -24.34
CA GLU A 135 -48.62 -9.32 -24.96
C GLU A 135 -49.45 -10.31 -24.12
N THR A 136 -49.34 -10.27 -22.80
CA THR A 136 -50.18 -11.09 -21.90
C THR A 136 -51.63 -10.61 -21.83
N GLN A 137 -51.90 -9.31 -21.98
CA GLN A 137 -53.27 -8.77 -22.03
C GLN A 137 -53.96 -9.05 -23.38
N ASP A 138 -53.27 -8.94 -24.51
CA ASP A 138 -53.80 -9.32 -25.82
C ASP A 138 -54.07 -10.84 -25.90
N ALA A 139 -53.22 -11.66 -25.27
CA ALA A 139 -53.49 -13.09 -25.13
C ALA A 139 -54.74 -13.39 -24.27
N PHE A 140 -55.09 -12.52 -23.32
CA PHE A 140 -56.29 -12.66 -22.49
C PHE A 140 -57.55 -12.11 -23.18
N ALA A 141 -57.44 -11.03 -23.96
CA ALA A 141 -58.55 -10.46 -24.74
C ALA A 141 -58.95 -11.32 -25.96
N SER A 142 -58.02 -12.15 -26.45
CA SER A 142 -58.27 -13.16 -27.50
C SER A 142 -59.10 -14.36 -27.02
N VAL A 143 -59.32 -14.53 -25.71
CA VAL A 143 -60.19 -15.57 -25.16
C VAL A 143 -61.54 -14.93 -24.84
N GLY A 144 -62.43 -14.89 -25.84
CA GLY A 144 -63.80 -14.41 -25.67
C GLY A 144 -64.61 -15.22 -24.63
N PRO A 145 -65.75 -14.69 -24.14
CA PRO A 145 -66.51 -15.31 -23.07
C PRO A 145 -66.93 -16.72 -23.46
N LEU A 146 -66.56 -17.71 -22.65
CA LEU A 146 -67.03 -19.09 -22.80
C LEU A 146 -68.57 -19.10 -22.65
N PRO A 147 -69.29 -19.86 -23.49
CA PRO A 147 -70.74 -19.97 -23.35
C PRO A 147 -71.08 -20.67 -22.04
N GLU A 148 -72.09 -20.13 -21.35
CA GLU A 148 -72.74 -20.77 -20.22
C GLU A 148 -73.39 -22.08 -20.70
N GLU A 149 -72.83 -23.22 -20.32
CA GLU A 149 -73.59 -24.47 -20.27
C GLU A 149 -73.96 -24.78 -18.82
N GLU A 150 -75.24 -24.56 -18.52
CA GLU A 150 -75.94 -25.28 -17.46
C GLU A 150 -75.79 -26.79 -17.70
N MET A 151 -75.19 -27.50 -16.74
CA MET A 151 -75.62 -28.87 -16.49
C MET A 151 -75.55 -29.19 -15.00
N ASP A 152 -76.76 -29.31 -14.46
CA ASP A 152 -77.19 -29.90 -13.21
C ASP A 152 -76.43 -31.21 -12.87
N GLY A 153 -76.05 -31.44 -11.60
CA GLY A 153 -75.31 -32.65 -11.25
C GLY A 153 -74.75 -32.73 -9.83
N GLN A 154 -75.64 -32.88 -8.86
CA GLN A 154 -75.45 -33.27 -7.46
C GLN A 154 -74.22 -34.15 -7.09
N SER A 155 -73.51 -33.69 -6.05
CA SER A 155 -73.32 -34.36 -4.74
C SER A 155 -72.09 -35.27 -4.47
N GLN A 156 -71.33 -34.82 -3.44
CA GLN A 156 -70.62 -35.55 -2.36
C GLN A 156 -69.29 -36.30 -2.67
N TYR A 157 -68.18 -35.87 -2.04
CA TYR A 157 -67.62 -36.45 -0.80
C TYR A 157 -66.32 -35.74 -0.33
N SER A 158 -66.28 -35.41 0.98
CA SER A 158 -65.14 -35.28 1.94
C SER A 158 -63.77 -34.71 1.48
N ASP A 159 -63.30 -33.58 2.04
CA ASP A 159 -62.61 -33.48 3.35
C ASP A 159 -61.28 -34.26 3.41
N VAL A 160 -60.14 -33.55 3.31
CA VAL A 160 -58.95 -33.71 4.18
C VAL A 160 -58.13 -32.41 4.16
N THR A 161 -58.16 -31.70 5.28
CA THR A 161 -57.15 -30.77 5.80
C THR A 161 -55.80 -31.47 6.01
N ASN A 162 -54.68 -30.91 5.52
CA ASN A 162 -53.27 -30.99 6.00
C ASN A 162 -52.28 -30.93 4.82
N ASP A 163 -51.07 -30.38 4.86
CA ASP A 163 -50.25 -29.69 5.85
C ASP A 163 -49.03 -29.14 5.06
N GLY A 164 -48.25 -28.23 5.65
CA GLY A 164 -46.82 -28.12 5.31
C GLY A 164 -46.38 -26.96 4.43
N CYS A 165 -46.36 -25.79 5.03
CA CYS A 165 -45.44 -24.69 4.69
C CYS A 165 -44.02 -25.10 5.14
N LEU A 166 -43.05 -25.11 4.23
CA LEU A 166 -41.61 -24.89 4.48
C LEU A 166 -40.94 -24.40 3.20
#